data_AF-A0A6I9NY23-F1
#
_entry.id   AF-A0A6I9NY23-F1
#
_cell.length_a   1.000
_cell.length_b   1.000
_cell.length_c   1.000
_cell.angle_alpha   90.00
_cell.angle_beta   90.00
_cell.angle_gamma   90.00
#
_symmetry.space_group_name_H-M   'P 1'
#
loop_
_entity.id
_entity.type
_entity.pdbx_description
1 polymer ?
#
loop_
_entity_poly.entity_id
_entity_poly.type
_entity_poly.pdbx_seq_one_letter_code
_entity_poly.pdbx_strand_id
1 'polypeptide(L)'
;MPIPFFINFRFYPPHVDPEYAGRASLHDKSSLRIENVRSDDQGWYECKVLMLEQQYDTFHNGSWVHLTVNAPPTFTDTPPQYVEAKEGGSITLTCTAFGNPKPSVGWLREGSLVVSSAKYKMPDDAHPKPILIIQPLL
;
A
#
# COMPACT_ATOMS: atom_id res chain seq x y z
N MET A 1 4.39 15.34 1.67
CA MET A 1 4.52 14.38 0.55
C MET A 1 5.04 15.13 -0.66
N PRO A 2 5.98 14.55 -1.43
CA PRO A 2 6.50 15.19 -2.65
C PRO A 2 5.38 15.31 -3.70
N ILE A 3 5.33 16.44 -4.39
CA ILE A 3 4.37 16.71 -5.47
C ILE A 3 5.06 16.50 -6.81
N PRO A 4 4.47 15.81 -7.80
CA PRO A 4 5.17 15.48 -9.04
C PRO A 4 5.65 16.71 -9.85
N PHE A 5 4.91 17.82 -9.79
CA PHE A 5 5.24 19.06 -10.48
C PHE A 5 5.11 20.25 -9.54
N PHE A 6 6.14 21.10 -9.52
CA PHE A 6 6.12 22.34 -8.74
C PHE A 6 5.58 23.52 -9.55
N ILE A 7 6.03 23.66 -10.80
CA ILE A 7 5.69 24.79 -11.68
C ILE A 7 5.68 24.30 -13.13
N ASN A 8 4.60 24.60 -13.87
CA ASN A 8 4.55 24.53 -15.33
C ASN A 8 4.21 25.93 -15.86
N PHE A 9 5.17 26.59 -16.49
CA PHE A 9 4.98 27.92 -17.06
C PHE A 9 5.29 27.89 -18.54
N ARG A 10 4.41 28.44 -19.38
CA ARG A 10 4.38 28.28 -20.85
C ARG A 10 5.75 28.27 -21.54
N PHE A 11 6.69 29.10 -21.07
CA PHE A 11 8.02 29.28 -21.67
C PHE A 11 9.18 28.64 -20.88
N TYR A 12 8.94 28.08 -19.70
CA TYR A 12 9.95 27.41 -18.89
C TYR A 12 9.73 25.90 -18.84
N PRO A 13 10.80 25.10 -18.86
CA PRO A 13 10.71 23.67 -18.61
C PRO A 13 9.99 23.43 -17.28
N PRO A 14 9.07 22.45 -17.21
CA PRO A 14 8.38 22.17 -15.97
C PRO A 14 9.37 21.61 -14.95
N HIS A 15 9.28 22.10 -13.72
CA HIS A 15 10.12 21.62 -12.62
C HIS A 15 9.45 20.42 -11.96
N VAL A 16 10.11 19.26 -12.08
CA VAL A 16 9.66 17.97 -11.55
C VAL A 16 10.41 17.69 -10.25
N ASP A 17 9.70 17.15 -9.26
CA ASP A 17 10.34 16.65 -8.04
C ASP A 17 11.33 15.51 -8.35
N PRO A 18 12.53 15.51 -7.76
CA PRO A 18 13.54 14.48 -8.01
C PRO A 18 13.02 13.04 -7.87
N GLU A 19 12.09 12.78 -6.94
CA GLU A 19 11.47 11.46 -6.76
C GLU A 19 10.63 11.02 -7.96
N TYR A 20 10.17 11.98 -8.76
CA TYR A 20 9.35 11.78 -9.94
C TYR A 20 10.12 11.98 -11.26
N ALA A 21 11.43 12.25 -11.19
CA ALA A 21 12.28 12.43 -12.37
C ALA A 21 12.27 11.18 -13.26
N GLY A 22 12.00 11.36 -14.55
CA GLY A 22 11.95 10.27 -15.54
C GLY A 22 10.69 9.40 -15.51
N ARG A 23 9.74 9.68 -14.60
CA ARG A 23 8.48 8.94 -14.47
C ARG A 23 7.25 9.84 -14.51
N ALA A 24 7.34 11.10 -14.10
CA ALA A 24 6.25 12.06 -14.26
C ALA A 24 6.44 12.91 -15.51
N SER A 25 5.35 13.13 -16.24
CA SER A 25 5.30 13.95 -17.46
C SER A 25 3.96 14.68 -17.54
N LEU A 26 3.94 15.81 -18.24
CA LEU A 26 2.68 16.47 -18.61
C LEU A 26 2.25 16.01 -20.00
N HIS A 27 1.01 15.55 -20.10
CA HIS A 27 0.31 15.16 -21.32
C HIS A 27 -0.77 16.22 -21.63
N ASP A 28 -1.10 16.45 -22.91
CA ASP A 28 -2.16 17.40 -23.34
C ASP A 28 -2.15 18.77 -22.63
N LYS A 29 -0.96 19.36 -22.47
CA LYS A 29 -0.70 20.66 -21.81
C LYS A 29 -0.81 20.67 -20.28
N SER A 30 -1.77 19.94 -19.68
CA SER A 30 -2.04 20.01 -18.23
C SER A 30 -2.48 18.70 -17.57
N SER A 31 -2.45 17.58 -18.27
CA SER A 31 -2.74 16.26 -17.69
C SER A 31 -1.48 15.66 -17.09
N LEU A 32 -1.53 15.23 -15.83
CA LEU A 32 -0.41 14.56 -15.18
C LEU A 32 -0.38 13.07 -15.57
N ARG A 33 0.74 12.63 -16.14
CA ARG A 33 1.03 11.22 -16.40
C ARG A 33 2.20 10.76 -15.55
N ILE A 34 1.98 9.71 -14.76
CA ILE A 34 3.01 9.05 -13.94
C ILE A 34 3.19 7.62 -14.46
N GLU A 35 4.41 7.27 -14.87
CA GLU A 35 4.80 5.93 -15.31
C GLU A 35 5.48 5.17 -14.17
N ASN A 36 5.40 3.83 -14.18
CA ASN A 36 5.96 2.98 -13.11
C ASN A 36 5.41 3.32 -11.71
N VAL A 37 4.09 3.51 -11.59
CA VAL A 37 3.42 3.89 -10.33
C VAL A 37 3.81 2.95 -9.18
N ARG A 38 4.08 3.53 -8.01
CA ARG A 38 4.51 2.91 -6.75
C ARG A 38 3.44 3.13 -5.68
N SER A 39 3.44 2.29 -4.65
CA SER A 39 2.50 2.42 -3.52
C SER A 39 2.60 3.78 -2.84
N ASP A 40 3.78 4.38 -2.81
CA ASP A 40 4.04 5.68 -2.17
C ASP A 40 3.47 6.88 -2.97
N ASP A 41 3.05 6.67 -4.23
CA ASP A 41 2.36 7.69 -5.01
C ASP A 41 0.90 7.84 -4.60
N GLN A 42 0.36 6.92 -3.81
CA GLN A 42 -1.02 6.99 -3.35
C GLN A 42 -1.24 8.26 -2.52
N GLY A 43 -2.29 8.99 -2.85
CA GLY A 43 -2.66 10.18 -2.10
C GLY A 43 -3.56 11.13 -2.86
N TRP A 44 -3.74 12.30 -2.26
CA TRP A 44 -4.52 13.39 -2.82
C TRP A 44 -3.66 14.26 -3.73
N TYR A 45 -4.10 14.39 -4.98
CA TYR A 45 -3.52 15.27 -5.99
C TYR A 45 -4.48 16.43 -6.22
N GLU A 46 -3.93 17.63 -6.37
CA GLU A 46 -4.71 18.82 -6.63
C GLU A 46 -4.33 19.41 -7.98
N CYS A 47 -5.32 19.58 -8.87
CA CYS A 47 -5.14 20.33 -10.09
C CYS A 47 -5.46 21.80 -9.82
N LYS A 48 -4.43 22.65 -9.74
CA LYS A 48 -4.53 24.10 -9.51
C LYS A 48 -4.12 24.88 -10.75
N VAL A 49 -4.91 25.89 -11.09
CA VAL A 49 -4.56 26.88 -12.13
C VAL A 49 -4.28 28.21 -11.44
N LEU A 50 -3.04 28.70 -11.56
CA LEU A 50 -2.60 29.94 -10.93
C LEU A 50 -2.32 31.01 -12.00
N MET A 51 -2.72 32.25 -11.73
CA MET A 51 -2.35 33.41 -12.54
C MET A 51 -1.19 34.13 -11.83
N LEU A 52 -0.03 34.24 -12.50
CA LEU A 52 1.20 34.78 -11.85
C LEU A 52 1.09 36.24 -11.41
N GLU A 53 0.23 37.05 -12.05
CA GLU A 53 0.17 38.50 -11.85
C GLU A 53 -0.96 38.95 -10.92
N GLN A 54 -1.84 38.05 -10.48
CA GLN A 54 -2.97 38.38 -9.62
C GLN A 54 -2.95 37.52 -8.37
N GLN A 55 -2.65 38.16 -7.23
CA GLN A 55 -2.81 37.57 -5.91
C GLN A 55 -4.28 37.68 -5.51
N TYR A 56 -5.13 36.86 -6.12
CA TYR A 56 -6.48 36.66 -5.59
C TYR A 56 -6.41 35.68 -4.43
N ASP A 57 -6.89 36.14 -3.28
CA ASP A 57 -7.35 35.29 -2.18
C ASP A 57 -8.61 34.54 -2.64
N THR A 58 -8.45 33.59 -3.56
CA THR A 58 -9.50 32.68 -3.99
C THR A 58 -9.03 31.26 -3.75
N PHE A 59 -8.98 30.93 -2.46
CA PHE A 59 -9.38 29.63 -1.95
C PHE A 59 -10.46 29.02 -2.89
N HIS A 60 -10.22 27.81 -3.41
CA HIS A 60 -11.20 26.94 -4.12
C HIS A 60 -11.26 26.88 -5.67
N ASN A 61 -10.21 27.24 -6.43
CA ASN A 61 -10.11 26.80 -7.85
C ASN A 61 -9.15 25.62 -8.04
N GLY A 62 -9.30 24.60 -7.19
CA GLY A 62 -8.54 23.35 -7.25
C GLY A 62 -9.48 22.15 -7.23
N SER A 63 -9.33 21.24 -8.19
CA SER A 63 -10.02 19.95 -8.14
C SER A 63 -9.10 18.92 -7.50
N TRP A 64 -9.57 18.31 -6.40
CA TRP A 64 -8.86 17.25 -5.69
C TRP A 64 -9.25 15.89 -6.25
N VAL A 65 -8.26 15.04 -6.48
CA VAL A 65 -8.45 13.64 -6.89
C VAL A 65 -7.61 12.75 -5.99
N HIS A 66 -8.19 11.67 -5.48
CA HIS A 66 -7.46 10.66 -4.73
C HIS A 66 -6.98 9.56 -5.68
N LEU A 67 -5.67 9.40 -5.81
CA LEU A 67 -5.07 8.27 -6.51
C LEU A 67 -4.96 7.11 -5.54
N THR A 68 -5.67 6.02 -5.80
CA THR A 68 -5.48 4.74 -5.10
C THR A 68 -4.59 3.84 -5.94
N VAL A 69 -3.49 3.37 -5.38
CA VAL A 69 -2.55 2.49 -6.08
C VAL A 69 -2.78 1.05 -5.65
N ASN A 70 -3.35 0.26 -6.56
CA ASN A 70 -3.61 -1.15 -6.30
C ASN A 70 -2.32 -1.95 -6.44
N ALA A 71 -2.10 -2.89 -5.52
CA ALA A 71 -0.91 -3.72 -5.49
C ALA A 71 -1.29 -5.17 -5.20
N PRO A 72 -0.73 -6.15 -5.95
CA PRO A 72 -1.02 -7.55 -5.71
C PRO A 72 -0.50 -7.98 -4.32
N PRO A 73 -1.16 -8.95 -3.67
CA PRO A 73 -0.68 -9.50 -2.40
C PRO A 73 0.73 -10.06 -2.53
N THR A 74 1.63 -9.60 -1.66
CA THR A 74 3.02 -10.06 -1.58
C THR A 74 3.34 -10.42 -0.14
N PHE A 75 3.90 -11.60 0.08
CA PHE A 75 4.31 -12.03 1.42
C PHE A 75 5.44 -11.14 1.95
N THR A 76 5.28 -10.66 3.17
CA THR A 76 6.28 -9.85 3.88
C THR A 76 6.95 -10.62 5.02
N ASP A 77 6.28 -11.61 5.58
CA ASP A 77 6.78 -12.47 6.65
C ASP A 77 6.16 -13.86 6.46
N THR A 78 6.98 -14.91 6.43
CA THR A 78 6.54 -16.29 6.30
C THR A 78 7.31 -17.16 7.28
N PRO A 79 6.70 -18.25 7.78
CA PRO A 79 7.44 -19.17 8.63
C PRO A 79 8.56 -19.85 7.82
N PRO A 80 9.63 -20.33 8.49
CA PRO A 80 10.64 -21.16 7.86
C PRO A 80 10.05 -22.43 7.23
N GLN A 81 10.77 -23.01 6.26
CA GLN A 81 10.36 -24.26 5.61
C GLN A 81 10.25 -25.44 6.58
N TYR A 82 11.10 -25.45 7.62
CA TYR A 82 11.13 -26.47 8.65
C TYR A 82 10.99 -25.81 10.01
N VAL A 83 10.04 -26.29 10.80
CA VAL A 83 9.75 -25.77 12.13
C VAL A 83 9.61 -26.96 13.07
N GLU A 84 10.36 -26.95 14.17
CA GLU A 84 10.33 -27.98 15.20
C GLU A 84 9.59 -27.47 16.44
N ALA A 85 8.76 -28.32 17.02
CA ALA A 85 8.04 -28.04 18.26
C ALA A 85 8.17 -29.24 19.20
N LYS A 86 8.31 -28.96 20.50
CA LYS A 86 8.33 -30.00 21.52
C LYS A 86 6.94 -30.61 21.68
N GLU A 87 6.87 -31.92 21.86
CA GLU A 87 5.64 -32.62 22.23
C GLU A 87 5.03 -32.03 23.53
N GLY A 88 3.71 -31.84 23.52
CA GLY A 88 2.98 -31.16 24.61
C GLY A 88 3.20 -29.64 24.67
N GLY A 89 4.03 -29.07 23.79
CA GLY A 89 4.23 -27.64 23.65
C GLY A 89 3.23 -26.97 22.70
N SER A 90 3.27 -25.65 22.64
CA SER A 90 2.57 -24.86 21.64
C SER A 90 3.56 -24.23 20.66
N ILE A 91 3.09 -23.93 19.45
CA ILE A 91 3.88 -23.22 18.45
C ILE A 91 3.06 -22.17 17.72
N THR A 92 3.74 -21.12 17.28
CA THR A 92 3.18 -19.96 16.59
C THR A 92 3.79 -19.87 15.19
N LEU A 93 2.94 -19.93 14.16
CA LEU A 93 3.33 -19.72 12.77
C LEU A 93 2.78 -18.36 12.32
N THR A 94 3.66 -17.49 11.82
CA THR A 94 3.31 -16.12 11.42
C THR A 94 3.36 -16.01 9.91
N CYS A 95 2.30 -15.47 9.29
CA CYS A 95 2.25 -15.24 7.85
C CYS A 95 1.62 -13.87 7.60
N THR A 96 2.40 -12.93 7.10
CA THR A 96 1.89 -11.59 6.73
C THR A 96 2.06 -11.35 5.24
N ALA A 97 1.06 -10.70 4.65
CA ALA A 97 1.10 -10.24 3.29
C ALA A 97 0.70 -8.76 3.23
N PHE A 98 1.33 -8.02 2.32
CA PHE A 98 0.97 -6.66 1.97
C PHE A 98 0.25 -6.66 0.62
N GLY A 99 -0.74 -5.77 0.45
CA GLY A 99 -1.47 -5.61 -0.80
C GLY A 99 -2.51 -4.50 -0.68
N ASN A 100 -2.96 -3.97 -1.82
CA ASN A 100 -4.04 -3.00 -1.88
C ASN A 100 -5.09 -3.44 -2.92
N PRO A 101 -6.31 -3.84 -2.51
CA PRO A 101 -6.82 -3.83 -1.13
C PRO A 101 -6.11 -4.83 -0.20
N LYS A 102 -6.25 -4.63 1.12
CA LYS A 102 -5.63 -5.47 2.14
C LYS A 102 -5.99 -6.95 1.90
N PRO A 103 -5.02 -7.87 1.75
CA PRO A 103 -5.32 -9.26 1.49
C PRO A 103 -5.85 -9.97 2.74
N SER A 104 -6.73 -10.95 2.53
CA SER A 104 -7.12 -11.92 3.56
C SER A 104 -6.10 -13.06 3.60
N VAL A 105 -5.62 -13.42 4.78
CA VAL A 105 -4.64 -14.50 4.97
C VAL A 105 -5.31 -15.64 5.73
N GLY A 106 -5.15 -16.86 5.22
CA GLY A 106 -5.67 -18.08 5.83
C GLY A 106 -4.62 -19.19 5.82
N TRP A 107 -4.78 -20.15 6.72
CA TRP A 107 -3.89 -21.29 6.85
C TRP A 107 -4.53 -22.56 6.32
N LEU A 108 -3.74 -23.35 5.60
CA LEU A 108 -4.15 -24.67 5.13
C LEU A 108 -3.24 -25.72 5.76
N ARG A 109 -3.84 -26.84 6.16
CA ARG A 109 -3.14 -28.05 6.55
C ARG A 109 -3.46 -29.13 5.52
N GLU A 110 -2.45 -29.59 4.80
CA GLU A 110 -2.59 -30.65 3.77
C GLU A 110 -3.72 -30.34 2.77
N GLY A 111 -3.82 -29.07 2.35
CA GLY A 111 -4.85 -28.60 1.42
C GLY A 111 -6.23 -28.31 2.03
N SER A 112 -6.43 -28.57 3.32
CA SER A 112 -7.69 -28.28 4.03
C SER A 112 -7.60 -26.98 4.83
N LEU A 113 -8.63 -26.15 4.76
CA LEU A 113 -8.69 -24.89 5.50
C LEU A 113 -8.66 -25.15 7.02
N VAL A 114 -7.74 -24.49 7.72
CA VAL A 114 -7.68 -24.52 9.18
C VAL A 114 -8.70 -23.51 9.71
N VAL A 115 -9.64 -23.99 10.54
CA VAL A 115 -10.63 -23.16 11.23
C VAL A 115 -10.29 -23.08 12.72
N SER A 116 -10.67 -21.97 13.36
CA SER A 116 -10.45 -21.76 14.78
C SER A 116 -11.12 -22.86 15.61
N SER A 117 -10.38 -23.42 16.57
CA SER A 117 -10.79 -24.55 17.41
C SER A 117 -10.04 -24.57 18.75
N ALA A 118 -10.16 -25.63 19.54
CA ALA A 118 -9.32 -25.84 20.73
C ALA A 118 -7.85 -26.07 20.36
N LYS A 119 -7.58 -26.69 19.19
CA LYS A 119 -6.24 -26.99 18.70
C LYS A 119 -5.60 -25.84 17.93
N TYR A 120 -6.39 -25.12 17.14
CA TYR A 120 -5.92 -24.03 16.29
C TYR A 120 -6.51 -22.72 16.75
N LYS A 121 -5.68 -21.79 17.24
CA LYS A 121 -6.11 -20.42 17.54
C LYS A 121 -5.58 -19.49 16.46
N MET A 122 -6.49 -18.75 15.85
CA MET A 122 -6.17 -17.62 14.98
C MET A 122 -6.67 -16.39 15.71
N PRO A 123 -5.78 -15.51 16.22
CA PRO A 123 -6.19 -14.26 16.81
C PRO A 123 -7.01 -13.45 15.80
N ASP A 124 -8.09 -12.84 16.28
CA ASP A 124 -9.01 -12.04 15.45
C ASP A 124 -8.26 -10.90 14.73
N ASP A 125 -8.86 -10.36 13.67
CA ASP A 125 -8.32 -9.34 12.75
C ASP A 125 -7.81 -8.05 13.43
N ALA A 126 -8.03 -7.92 14.74
CA ALA A 126 -7.43 -6.91 15.62
C ALA A 126 -5.92 -7.10 15.87
N HIS A 127 -5.33 -8.25 15.50
CA HIS A 127 -3.88 -8.44 15.56
C HIS A 127 -3.21 -7.92 14.28
N PRO A 128 -2.07 -7.19 14.38
CA PRO A 128 -1.39 -6.61 13.22
C PRO A 128 -0.80 -7.66 12.26
N LYS A 129 -0.73 -8.93 12.68
CA LYS A 129 -0.24 -10.05 11.88
C LYS A 129 -1.22 -11.24 11.92
N PRO A 130 -1.51 -11.89 10.77
CA PRO A 130 -2.19 -13.18 10.74
C PRO A 130 -1.29 -14.25 11.35
N ILE A 131 -1.73 -14.82 12.46
CA ILE A 131 -0.96 -15.79 13.24
C ILE A 131 -1.78 -17.07 13.40
N LEU A 132 -1.15 -18.23 13.24
CA LEU A 132 -1.70 -19.52 13.61
C LEU A 132 -0.97 -20.07 14.83
N ILE A 133 -1.70 -20.26 15.92
CA ILE A 133 -1.19 -20.89 17.13
C ILE A 133 -1.73 -22.32 17.20
N ILE A 134 -0.82 -23.28 17.28
CA ILE A 134 -1.15 -24.70 17.46
C ILE A 134 -0.96 -25.03 18.93
N GLN A 135 -2.03 -25.47 19.59
CA GLN A 135 -2.04 -25.84 21.01
C GLN A 135 -1.98 -27.37 21.18
N PRO A 136 -1.35 -27.86 22.26
CA PRO A 136 -1.42 -29.27 22.62
C PRO A 136 -2.86 -29.64 22.98
N LEU A 137 -3.30 -30.82 22.57
CA LEU A 137 -4.54 -31.40 23.06
C LEU A 137 -4.23 -32.10 24.38
N LEU A 138 -4.83 -31.63 25.47
CA LEU A 138 -4.82 -32.31 26.76
C LEU A 138 -5.60 -33.63 26.68
#